data_AF-A0A7X3WL59-F1
#
_entry.id   AF-A0A7X3WL59-F1
#
_cell.length_a   1.000
_cell.length_b   1.000
_cell.length_c   1.000
_cell.angle_alpha   90.00
_cell.angle_beta   90.00
_cell.angle_gamma   90.00
#
_symmetry.space_group_name_H-M   'P 1'
#
loop_
_entity.id
_entity.type
_entity.pdbx_description
1 polymer ?
#
loop_
_entity_poly.entity_id
_entity_poly.type
_entity_poly.pdbx_seq_one_letter_code
_entity_poly.pdbx_strand_id
1 'polypeptide(L)'
;MQYWLMKSEPGEYSIDDLKRDKVEPWDGVRNYQARNMMRDDMKKGDLAFMYHSNCDEIGIVGIMTIARESYPDHTAFDREDKHYDPKSDPENPRWFMVDVRYKRKLKRTITLSELKQQKKLDGLQLLKRGNRLSV
;
A
#
# COMPACT_ATOMS: atom_id res chain seq x y z
N MET A 1 -5.89 -10.43 13.51
CA MET A 1 -5.46 -9.06 13.16
C MET A 1 -4.01 -9.13 12.75
N GLN A 2 -3.75 -8.82 11.48
CA GLN A 2 -2.42 -8.78 10.88
C GLN A 2 -1.91 -7.33 10.75
N TYR A 3 -0.63 -7.20 10.43
CA TYR A 3 0.04 -5.92 10.26
C TYR A 3 0.74 -5.85 8.91
N TRP A 4 0.59 -4.71 8.24
CA TRP A 4 1.02 -4.50 6.86
C TRP A 4 1.90 -3.25 6.72
N LEU A 5 2.58 -3.13 5.59
CA LEU A 5 3.25 -1.90 5.17
C LEU A 5 2.96 -1.69 3.70
N MET A 6 2.29 -0.61 3.37
CA MET A 6 1.86 -0.32 1.99
C MET A 6 2.53 0.97 1.54
N LYS A 7 3.14 0.91 0.35
CA LYS A 7 3.95 1.99 -0.21
C LYS A 7 3.11 2.88 -1.12
N SER A 8 3.32 4.19 -1.00
CA SER A 8 2.79 5.20 -1.92
C SER A 8 3.87 6.24 -2.20
N GLU A 9 3.84 6.86 -3.37
CA GLU A 9 4.66 8.02 -3.68
C GLU A 9 3.91 9.28 -3.21
N PRO A 10 4.50 10.16 -2.38
CA PRO A 10 3.78 11.29 -1.81
C PRO A 10 3.33 12.33 -2.83
N GLY A 11 3.95 12.36 -4.02
CA GLY A 11 3.49 13.19 -5.13
C GLY A 11 2.24 12.65 -5.84
N GLU A 12 1.94 11.36 -5.67
CA GLU A 12 0.72 10.73 -6.19
C GLU A 12 -0.38 10.68 -5.13
N TYR A 13 -0.07 10.14 -3.95
CA TYR A 13 -1.01 10.05 -2.84
C TYR A 13 -0.31 9.99 -1.48
N SER A 14 -0.47 11.03 -0.67
CA SER A 14 0.19 11.16 0.64
C SER A 14 -0.73 10.78 1.82
N ILE A 15 -0.13 10.63 3.00
CA ILE A 15 -0.92 10.45 4.24
C ILE A 15 -1.83 11.65 4.57
N ASP A 16 -1.50 12.85 4.07
CA ASP A 16 -2.34 14.03 4.26
C ASP A 16 -3.55 14.01 3.31
N ASP A 17 -3.40 13.44 2.11
CA ASP A 17 -4.51 13.15 1.21
C ASP A 17 -5.46 12.15 1.86
N LEU A 18 -4.93 11.02 2.35
CA LEU A 18 -5.75 10.03 3.06
C LEU A 18 -6.43 10.62 4.29
N LYS A 19 -5.79 11.56 5.00
CA LYS A 19 -6.40 12.27 6.13
C LYS A 19 -7.61 13.10 5.70
N ARG A 20 -7.51 13.79 4.56
CA ARG A 20 -8.59 14.60 3.98
C ARG A 20 -9.74 13.70 3.51
N ASP A 21 -9.42 12.65 2.77
CA ASP A 21 -10.39 11.79 2.09
C ASP A 21 -11.03 10.76 3.06
N LYS A 22 -10.34 10.49 4.18
CA LYS A 22 -10.70 9.58 5.28
C LYS A 22 -10.66 8.11 4.90
N VAL A 23 -11.18 7.73 3.73
CA VAL A 23 -11.19 6.38 3.18
C VAL A 23 -10.93 6.45 1.69
N GLU A 24 -10.00 5.63 1.19
CA GLU A 24 -9.61 5.61 -0.22
C GLU A 24 -9.39 4.17 -0.70
N PRO A 25 -9.78 3.81 -1.93
CA PRO A 25 -9.32 2.59 -2.59
C PRO A 25 -7.78 2.60 -2.73
N TRP A 26 -7.15 1.47 -2.44
CA TRP A 26 -5.71 1.30 -2.64
C TRP A 26 -5.44 0.57 -3.96
N ASP A 27 -5.68 1.29 -5.06
CA ASP A 27 -5.59 0.78 -6.43
C ASP A 27 -4.14 0.63 -6.93
N GLY A 28 -3.99 0.27 -8.21
CA GLY A 28 -2.72 0.39 -8.92
C GLY A 28 -1.67 -0.68 -8.61
N VAL A 29 -1.97 -1.63 -7.71
CA VAL A 29 -1.05 -2.74 -7.43
C VAL A 29 -1.01 -3.69 -8.62
N ARG A 30 0.14 -3.71 -9.32
CA ARG A 30 0.41 -4.57 -10.49
C ARG A 30 1.50 -5.62 -10.26
N ASN A 31 1.75 -5.95 -8.99
CA ASN A 31 2.63 -7.05 -8.60
C ASN A 31 1.80 -8.24 -8.10
N TYR A 32 1.97 -9.42 -8.71
CA TYR A 32 1.20 -10.62 -8.37
C TYR A 32 1.31 -11.04 -6.90
N GLN A 33 2.49 -10.92 -6.30
CA GLN A 33 2.68 -11.29 -4.89
C GLN A 33 2.01 -10.29 -3.96
N ALA A 34 2.18 -8.98 -4.19
CA ALA A 34 1.50 -7.94 -3.43
C ALA A 34 -0.03 -8.04 -3.56
N ARG A 35 -0.53 -8.30 -4.78
CA ARG A 35 -1.94 -8.58 -5.04
C ARG A 35 -2.44 -9.77 -4.21
N ASN A 36 -1.72 -10.89 -4.21
CA ASN A 36 -2.13 -12.07 -3.45
C ASN A 36 -2.21 -11.78 -1.96
N MET A 37 -1.23 -11.07 -1.40
CA MET A 37 -1.26 -10.64 0.02
C MET A 37 -2.52 -9.83 0.33
N MET A 38 -2.87 -8.85 -0.51
CA MET A 38 -4.10 -8.05 -0.31
C MET A 38 -5.37 -8.90 -0.47
N ARG A 39 -5.42 -9.73 -1.51
CA ARG A 39 -6.61 -10.52 -1.85
C ARG A 39 -6.91 -11.60 -0.84
N ASP A 40 -5.88 -12.34 -0.43
CA ASP A 40 -6.04 -13.59 0.31
C ASP A 40 -6.00 -13.33 1.82
N ASP A 41 -5.15 -12.40 2.29
CA ASP A 41 -4.77 -12.31 3.69
C ASP A 41 -5.27 -11.04 4.41
N MET A 42 -5.43 -9.90 3.72
CA MET A 42 -5.89 -8.67 4.38
C MET A 42 -7.35 -8.77 4.82
N LYS A 43 -7.60 -8.43 6.08
CA LYS A 43 -8.94 -8.40 6.67
C LYS A 43 -9.31 -7.02 7.17
N LYS A 44 -10.62 -6.72 7.15
CA LYS A 44 -11.14 -5.46 7.67
C LYS A 44 -10.72 -5.27 9.14
N GLY A 45 -10.15 -4.11 9.46
CA GLY A 45 -9.64 -3.78 10.78
C GLY A 45 -8.15 -4.04 10.98
N ASP A 46 -7.48 -4.75 10.06
CA ASP A 46 -6.01 -4.87 10.07
C ASP A 46 -5.35 -3.49 9.96
N LEU A 47 -4.13 -3.38 10.51
CA LEU A 47 -3.37 -2.14 10.50
C LEU A 47 -2.27 -2.18 9.46
N ALA A 48 -2.06 -1.05 8.78
CA ALA A 48 -0.97 -0.88 7.84
C ALA A 48 -0.18 0.39 8.16
N PHE A 49 1.15 0.31 8.04
CA PHE A 49 1.97 1.49 7.88
C PHE A 49 1.81 2.05 6.46
N MET A 50 1.60 3.35 6.35
CA MET A 50 1.77 4.05 5.07
C MET A 50 3.23 4.47 4.94
N TYR A 51 3.89 3.98 3.90
CA TYR A 51 5.30 4.21 3.62
C TYR A 51 5.44 5.11 2.38
N HIS A 52 6.08 6.27 2.54
CA HIS A 52 6.44 7.11 1.40
C HIS A 52 7.69 6.55 0.71
N SER A 53 7.56 6.27 -0.60
CA SER A 53 8.65 5.84 -1.48
C SER A 53 8.90 6.87 -2.58
N ASN A 54 10.03 6.72 -3.30
CA ASN A 54 10.40 7.55 -4.45
C ASN A 54 10.35 9.08 -4.18
N CYS A 55 10.84 9.49 -3.01
CA CYS A 55 10.89 10.90 -2.60
C CYS A 55 12.17 11.18 -1.79
N ASP A 56 12.44 12.44 -1.48
CA ASP A 56 13.67 12.84 -0.77
C ASP A 56 13.77 12.19 0.62
N GLU A 57 12.67 12.17 1.38
CA GLU A 57 12.60 11.53 2.70
C GLU A 57 11.71 10.28 2.68
N ILE A 58 12.28 9.13 2.31
CA ILE A 58 11.57 7.85 2.32
C ILE A 58 11.44 7.27 3.73
N GLY A 59 10.26 6.73 4.04
CA GLY A 59 9.99 6.14 5.34
C GLY A 59 8.53 5.97 5.68
N ILE A 60 8.28 5.52 6.90
CA ILE A 60 6.92 5.37 7.44
C ILE A 60 6.43 6.73 7.93
N VAL A 61 5.27 7.17 7.45
CA VAL A 61 4.71 8.50 7.75
C VAL A 61 3.42 8.46 8.55
N GLY A 62 2.75 7.30 8.58
CA GLY A 62 1.42 7.19 9.17
C GLY A 62 0.98 5.76 9.39
N ILE A 63 -0.18 5.63 10.02
CA ILE A 63 -0.90 4.39 10.20
C ILE A 63 -2.28 4.55 9.57
N MET A 64 -2.71 3.50 8.89
CA MET A 64 -4.05 3.33 8.34
C MET A 64 -4.62 1.98 8.76
N THR A 65 -5.92 1.80 8.54
CA THR A 65 -6.67 0.56 8.78
C THR A 65 -7.27 0.06 7.48
N ILE A 66 -7.30 -1.25 7.26
CA ILE A 66 -8.08 -1.84 6.16
C ILE A 66 -9.58 -1.62 6.47
N ALA A 67 -10.25 -0.84 5.64
CA ALA A 67 -11.65 -0.46 5.77
C ALA A 67 -12.61 -1.42 5.06
N ARG A 68 -12.15 -2.01 3.96
CA ARG A 68 -12.87 -3.01 3.15
C ARG A 68 -11.89 -4.09 2.69
N GLU A 69 -12.33 -5.35 2.76
CA GLU A 69 -11.59 -6.48 2.21
C GLU A 69 -11.52 -6.42 0.69
N SER A 70 -10.68 -7.27 0.12
CA SER A 70 -10.29 -7.15 -1.27
C SER A 70 -11.45 -7.30 -2.27
N TYR A 71 -11.39 -6.51 -3.34
CA TYR A 71 -12.31 -6.53 -4.46
C TYR A 71 -11.59 -6.15 -5.76
N PRO A 72 -12.18 -6.40 -6.94
CA PRO A 72 -11.56 -6.08 -8.22
C PRO A 72 -11.15 -4.61 -8.32
N ASP A 73 -9.93 -4.38 -8.79
CA ASP A 73 -9.41 -3.04 -9.04
C ASP A 73 -9.99 -2.50 -10.35
N HIS A 74 -10.87 -1.51 -10.25
CA HIS A 74 -11.56 -0.96 -11.42
C HIS A 74 -10.64 -0.15 -12.34
N THR A 75 -9.51 0.38 -11.83
CA THR A 75 -8.52 1.12 -12.65
C THR A 75 -7.88 0.22 -13.72
N ALA A 76 -7.88 -1.10 -13.50
CA ALA A 76 -7.38 -2.05 -14.49
C ALA A 76 -8.23 -2.12 -15.77
N PHE A 77 -9.49 -1.68 -15.71
CA PHE A 77 -10.43 -1.75 -16.84
C PHE A 77 -10.61 -0.40 -17.55
N ASP A 78 -10.14 0.69 -16.95
CA ASP A 78 -10.25 2.04 -17.51
C ASP A 78 -9.08 2.32 -18.45
N ARG A 79 -9.37 2.61 -19.72
CA ARG A 79 -8.35 2.86 -20.76
C ARG A 79 -7.61 4.18 -20.59
N GLU A 80 -8.18 5.11 -19.82
CA GLU A 80 -7.58 6.42 -19.55
C GLU A 80 -6.73 6.41 -18.27
N ASP A 81 -6.86 5.38 -17.44
CA ASP A 81 -6.11 5.24 -16.21
C ASP A 81 -4.66 4.76 -16.47
N LYS A 82 -3.71 5.29 -15.69
CA LYS A 82 -2.29 4.94 -15.78
C LYS A 82 -2.00 3.46 -15.48
N HIS A 83 -2.91 2.78 -14.77
CA HIS A 83 -2.79 1.37 -14.39
C HIS A 83 -3.67 0.43 -15.22
N TYR A 84 -4.20 0.90 -16.35
CA TYR A 84 -4.95 0.06 -17.30
C TYR A 84 -4.20 -1.23 -17.65
N ASP A 85 -4.90 -2.37 -17.61
CA ASP A 85 -4.38 -3.64 -18.12
C ASP A 85 -5.34 -4.19 -19.18
N PRO A 86 -4.99 -4.11 -20.49
CA PRO A 86 -5.85 -4.60 -21.58
C PRO A 86 -6.11 -6.11 -21.53
N LYS A 87 -5.42 -6.84 -20.64
CA LYS A 87 -5.59 -8.28 -20.47
C LYS A 87 -6.40 -8.62 -19.21
N SER A 88 -6.78 -7.64 -18.39
CA SER A 88 -7.66 -7.87 -17.24
C SER A 88 -9.12 -7.92 -17.71
N ASP A 89 -9.80 -9.01 -17.37
CA ASP A 89 -11.18 -9.26 -17.75
C ASP A 89 -12.12 -8.88 -16.58
N PRO A 90 -13.17 -8.06 -16.76
CA PRO A 90 -14.14 -7.78 -15.70
C PRO A 90 -14.82 -9.03 -15.11
N GLU A 91 -15.01 -10.10 -15.90
CA GLU A 91 -15.57 -11.37 -15.43
C GLU A 91 -14.54 -12.23 -14.69
N ASN A 92 -13.26 -12.04 -14.98
CA ASN A 92 -12.15 -12.71 -14.29
C ASN A 92 -10.99 -11.73 -13.99
N PRO A 93 -11.16 -10.83 -13.00
CA PRO A 93 -10.23 -9.74 -12.75
C PRO A 93 -8.84 -10.23 -12.38
N ARG A 94 -7.81 -9.63 -12.99
CA ARG A 94 -6.41 -9.94 -12.65
C ARG A 94 -5.94 -9.19 -11.42
N TRP A 95 -6.48 -8.00 -11.20
CA TRP A 95 -6.00 -7.05 -10.20
C TRP A 95 -7.09 -6.77 -9.18
N PHE A 96 -6.63 -6.57 -7.95
CA PHE A 96 -7.46 -6.45 -6.78
C PHE A 96 -6.89 -5.35 -5.90
N MET A 97 -7.78 -4.67 -5.20
CA MET A 97 -7.47 -3.62 -4.25
C MET A 97 -8.28 -3.81 -2.97
N VAL A 98 -8.00 -2.98 -1.97
CA VAL A 98 -8.71 -2.88 -0.70
C VAL A 98 -9.08 -1.41 -0.48
N ASP A 99 -10.01 -1.12 0.43
CA ASP A 99 -10.14 0.26 0.92
C ASP A 99 -9.31 0.44 2.18
N VAL A 100 -8.56 1.53 2.27
CA VAL A 100 -7.83 1.92 3.48
C VAL A 100 -8.49 3.14 4.11
N ARG A 101 -8.40 3.24 5.44
CA ARG A 101 -8.91 4.36 6.22
C ARG A 101 -7.80 5.01 7.00
N TYR A 102 -7.76 6.34 6.99
CA TYR A 102 -6.87 7.12 7.85
C TYR A 102 -7.04 6.74 9.32
N LYS A 103 -5.94 6.40 9.99
CA LYS A 103 -5.94 6.25 11.45
C LYS A 103 -5.21 7.40 12.13
N ARG A 104 -3.95 7.64 11.76
CA ARG A 104 -3.17 8.78 12.25
C ARG A 104 -1.90 9.02 11.43
N LYS A 105 -1.47 10.28 11.35
CA LYS A 105 -0.13 10.66 10.92
C LYS A 105 0.86 10.49 12.09
N LEU A 106 2.10 10.13 11.80
CA LEU A 106 3.19 10.15 12.79
C LEU A 106 3.66 11.59 13.03
N LYS A 107 4.29 11.86 14.18
CA LYS A 107 4.85 13.18 14.49
C LYS A 107 6.02 13.55 13.58
N ARG A 108 6.72 12.54 13.06
CA ARG A 108 7.84 12.62 12.13
C ARG A 108 7.86 11.36 11.26
N THR A 109 8.56 11.44 10.13
CA THR A 109 8.89 10.26 9.32
C THR A 109 9.83 9.34 10.10
N ILE A 110 9.55 8.04 10.11
CA ILE A 110 10.51 7.01 10.54
C ILE A 110 11.23 6.55 9.27
N THR A 111 12.43 7.07 9.06
CA THR A 111 13.13 6.97 7.77
C THR A 111 13.61 5.56 7.48
N LEU A 112 13.81 5.21 6.21
CA LEU A 112 14.43 3.93 5.85
C LEU A 112 15.82 3.76 6.48
N SER A 113 16.58 4.85 6.60
CA SER A 113 17.90 4.83 7.26
C SER A 113 17.78 4.44 8.73
N GLU A 114 16.81 5.01 9.45
CA GLU A 114 16.52 4.64 10.84
C GLU A 114 16.08 3.18 10.95
N LEU A 115 15.18 2.71 10.07
CA LEU A 115 14.71 1.32 10.06
C LEU A 115 15.86 0.31 9.84
N LYS A 116 16.80 0.62 8.93
CA LYS A 116 17.98 -0.23 8.67
C LYS A 116 18.94 -0.36 9.84
N GLN A 117 18.92 0.58 10.79
CA GLN A 117 19.76 0.53 11.98
C GLN A 117 19.17 -0.35 13.08
N GLN A 118 17.90 -0.76 12.96
CA GLN A 118 17.21 -1.56 13.96
C GLN A 118 17.44 -3.06 13.73
N LYS A 119 18.33 -3.68 14.50
CA LYS A 119 18.57 -5.14 14.46
C LYS A 119 17.30 -5.98 14.66
N LYS A 120 16.33 -5.46 15.42
CA LYS A 120 15.03 -6.14 15.63
C LYS A 120 14.18 -6.25 14.35
N LEU A 121 14.51 -5.48 13.32
CA LEU A 121 13.86 -5.51 12.02
C LEU A 121 14.63 -6.37 11.00
N ASP A 122 15.66 -7.10 11.44
CA ASP A 122 16.37 -8.05 10.59
C ASP A 122 15.37 -9.07 10.03
N GLY A 123 15.38 -9.24 8.70
CA GLY A 123 14.43 -10.10 7.98
C GLY A 123 13.12 -9.43 7.58
N LEU A 124 12.84 -8.19 8.01
CA LEU A 124 11.70 -7.41 7.51
C LEU A 124 11.79 -7.31 5.99
N GLN A 125 10.71 -7.69 5.30
CA GLN A 125 10.70 -7.78 3.83
C GLN A 125 11.13 -6.46 3.16
N LEU A 126 10.72 -5.31 3.72
CA LEU A 126 11.13 -3.98 3.28
C LEU A 126 12.66 -3.81 3.16
N LEU A 127 13.43 -4.42 4.07
CA LEU A 127 14.87 -4.22 4.19
C LEU A 127 15.70 -5.22 3.38
N LYS A 128 15.06 -6.25 2.80
CA LYS A 128 15.76 -7.24 1.98
C LYS A 128 16.29 -6.60 0.69
N ARG A 129 17.55 -6.90 0.37
CA ARG A 129 18.20 -6.41 -0.86
C ARG A 129 17.40 -6.88 -2.09
N GLY A 130 17.10 -5.94 -2.99
CA GLY A 130 16.36 -6.23 -4.21
C GLY A 130 14.84 -6.35 -4.04
N ASN A 131 14.29 -6.14 -2.84
CA ASN A 131 12.84 -6.15 -2.66
C ASN A 131 12.16 -5.07 -3.51
N ARG A 132 11.11 -5.48 -4.24
CA ARG A 132 10.28 -4.65 -5.11
C ARG A 132 8.80 -4.72 -4.73
N LEU A 133 8.44 -5.35 -3.61
CA LEU A 133 7.07 -5.40 -3.14
C LEU A 133 6.59 -4.04 -2.63
N SER A 134 5.35 -3.69 -2.96
CA SER A 134 4.65 -2.48 -2.52
C SER A 134 3.73 -2.71 -1.32
N VAL A 135 3.50 -3.97 -0.95
CA VAL A 135 2.67 -4.44 0.18
C VAL A 135 3.45 -5.48 0.98
#